data_AF-A0A2T6DM74-F1
#
_entry.id   AF-A0A2T6DM74-F1
#
_cell.length_a   1.000
_cell.length_b   1.000
_cell.length_c   1.000
_cell.angle_alpha   90.00
_cell.angle_beta   90.00
_cell.angle_gamma   90.00
#
_symmetry.space_group_name_H-M   'P 1'
#
loop_
_entity.id
_entity.type
_entity.pdbx_description
1 polymer ?
#
loop_
_entity_poly.entity_id
_entity_poly.type
_entity_poly.pdbx_seq_one_letter_code
_entity_poly.pdbx_strand_id
1 'polypeptide(L)'
;MKTMRAILSLTLLFCVAFTAVASAADKPAATKAVVKDEPRKAGTSNARYPQQRWPADFEKILNNPPPDMLLYSLEPLEGNHPKEEGLHGFKVLGKMTMYPEQARAAVDAFQDAIDNWDSKMAKCFKPRQALVVNSGGNRYELLLCYSCHVLKCYRNGELVRNYGVNGSPAVLKNILRRGNQELSTTDPSKGT
;
A
#
# COMPACT_ATOMS: atom_id res chain seq x y z
N MET A 1 -69.32 -24.90 10.05
CA MET A 1 -69.76 -23.69 10.82
C MET A 1 -68.63 -22.68 10.71
N LYS A 2 -68.76 -21.64 9.87
CA LYS A 2 -69.09 -20.23 10.26
C LYS A 2 -68.09 -19.73 11.34
N THR A 3 -67.25 -18.71 11.15
CA THR A 3 -67.50 -17.40 10.53
C THR A 3 -66.20 -16.62 10.28
N MET A 4 -66.21 -15.84 9.21
CA MET A 4 -65.32 -14.73 8.85
C MET A 4 -65.20 -13.64 9.92
N ARG A 5 -64.07 -12.91 9.89
CA ARG A 5 -63.86 -11.45 10.08
C ARG A 5 -62.38 -11.19 9.73
N ALA A 6 -62.00 -10.70 8.54
CA ALA A 6 -62.16 -9.36 7.96
C ALA A 6 -61.44 -8.26 8.77
N ILE A 7 -60.77 -7.36 8.03
CA ILE A 7 -60.28 -6.02 8.41
C ILE A 7 -58.81 -6.04 8.94
N LEU A 8 -57.83 -5.26 8.46
CA LEU A 8 -57.82 -4.02 7.68
C LEU A 8 -56.53 -3.96 6.85
N SER A 9 -56.68 -3.61 5.58
CA SER A 9 -55.62 -3.20 4.68
C SER A 9 -55.08 -1.83 5.11
N LEU A 10 -53.77 -1.71 5.39
CA LEU A 10 -53.10 -0.41 5.45
C LEU A 10 -51.83 -0.49 4.60
N THR A 11 -52.05 -0.38 3.30
CA THR A 11 -51.02 -0.21 2.28
C THR A 11 -50.39 1.18 2.48
N LEU A 12 -49.28 1.25 3.21
CA LEU A 12 -48.44 2.44 3.22
C LEU A 12 -47.57 2.42 1.96
N LEU A 13 -48.12 3.00 0.89
CA LEU A 13 -47.43 3.25 -0.36
C LEU A 13 -46.44 4.41 -0.15
N PHE A 14 -45.27 4.13 0.42
CA PHE A 14 -44.15 5.08 0.42
C PHE A 14 -43.50 5.06 -0.97
N CYS A 15 -44.10 5.80 -1.90
CA CYS A 15 -43.42 6.28 -3.10
C CYS A 15 -42.38 7.33 -2.69
N VAL A 16 -41.20 6.89 -2.26
CA VAL A 16 -40.02 7.76 -2.26
C VAL A 16 -39.52 7.81 -3.70
N ALA A 17 -39.94 8.85 -4.41
CA ALA A 17 -39.33 9.24 -5.66
C ALA A 17 -37.86 9.56 -5.40
N PHE A 18 -36.98 8.60 -5.66
CA PHE A 18 -35.56 8.87 -5.81
C PHE A 18 -35.39 9.61 -7.14
N THR A 19 -35.47 10.93 -7.08
CA THR A 19 -34.95 11.79 -8.14
C THR A 19 -33.47 11.47 -8.28
N ALA A 20 -33.10 10.87 -9.41
CA ALA A 20 -31.72 10.72 -9.84
C ALA A 20 -31.10 12.12 -9.97
N VAL A 21 -30.38 12.56 -8.94
CA VAL A 21 -29.41 13.63 -9.08
C VAL A 21 -28.25 13.04 -9.88
N ALA A 22 -28.21 13.41 -11.17
CA ALA A 22 -27.02 13.29 -11.98
C ALA A 22 -25.93 14.16 -11.34
N SER A 23 -25.13 13.55 -10.45
CA SER A 23 -23.92 14.17 -9.94
C SER A 23 -22.93 14.20 -11.09
N ALA A 24 -22.84 15.35 -11.75
CA ALA A 24 -21.71 15.69 -12.60
C ALA A 24 -20.42 15.39 -11.83
N ALA A 25 -19.52 14.67 -12.49
CA ALA A 25 -18.20 14.38 -12.00
C ALA A 25 -17.40 15.69 -11.94
N ASP A 26 -17.49 16.40 -10.81
CA ASP A 26 -16.50 17.39 -10.43
C ASP A 26 -15.21 16.63 -10.09
N LYS A 27 -14.31 16.61 -11.07
CA LYS A 27 -12.91 16.27 -10.90
C LYS A 27 -12.37 17.21 -9.81
N PRO A 28 -11.99 16.73 -8.60
CA PRO A 28 -11.29 17.60 -7.67
C PRO A 28 -9.96 17.93 -8.32
N ALA A 29 -9.80 19.21 -8.70
CA ALA A 29 -8.51 19.77 -9.03
C ALA A 29 -7.61 19.52 -7.82
N ALA A 30 -6.64 18.63 -8.00
CA ALA A 30 -5.59 18.33 -7.03
C ALA A 30 -4.96 19.65 -6.59
N THR A 31 -5.41 20.14 -5.45
CA THR A 31 -4.87 21.34 -4.84
C THR A 31 -3.54 20.91 -4.28
N LYS A 32 -2.46 21.29 -4.96
CA LYS A 32 -1.08 21.11 -4.49
C LYS A 32 -0.90 21.93 -3.21
N ALA A 33 -1.28 21.36 -2.08
CA ALA A 33 -0.82 21.83 -0.79
C ALA A 33 0.66 21.46 -0.69
N VAL A 34 1.51 22.37 -1.15
CA VAL A 34 2.94 22.36 -0.86
C VAL A 34 3.06 22.56 0.64
N VAL A 35 3.23 21.45 1.36
CA VAL A 35 3.65 21.47 2.76
C VAL A 35 5.01 22.17 2.79
N LYS A 36 5.03 23.40 3.32
CA LYS A 36 6.26 24.15 3.59
C LYS A 36 6.88 23.56 4.85
N ASP A 37 7.80 22.61 4.68
CA ASP A 37 8.64 22.14 5.77
C ASP A 37 9.61 23.28 6.19
N GLU A 38 9.63 23.62 7.48
CA GLU A 38 10.52 24.62 8.07
C GLU A 38 12.01 24.25 7.93
N PRO A 39 12.93 25.23 7.78
CA PRO A 39 14.35 24.97 7.62
C PRO A 39 15.01 24.60 8.97
N ARG A 40 15.52 23.37 9.07
CA ARG A 40 16.34 22.92 10.21
C ARG A 40 17.83 23.03 9.91
N LYS A 41 18.59 23.51 10.91
CA LYS A 41 20.05 23.72 10.87
C LYS A 41 20.81 22.45 10.45
N ALA A 42 21.74 22.64 9.51
CA ALA A 42 22.57 21.61 8.91
C ALA A 42 23.56 21.01 9.93
N GLY A 43 23.33 19.75 10.30
CA GLY A 43 24.39 18.81 10.67
C GLY A 43 24.69 17.96 9.44
N THR A 44 25.97 17.62 9.22
CA THR A 44 26.56 17.05 8.00
C THR A 44 25.78 15.88 7.38
N SER A 45 24.75 16.18 6.60
CA SER A 45 23.96 15.22 5.82
C SER A 45 24.56 15.09 4.43
N ASN A 46 24.78 13.87 3.96
CA ASN A 46 25.16 13.60 2.59
C ASN A 46 24.17 14.28 1.63
N ALA A 47 24.64 15.26 0.84
CA ALA A 47 23.85 16.32 0.24
C ALA A 47 22.79 15.90 -0.81
N ARG A 48 22.60 14.59 -1.07
CA ARG A 48 21.60 14.08 -2.02
C ARG A 48 20.26 13.68 -1.40
N TYR A 49 20.22 13.33 -0.12
CA TYR A 49 18.98 12.98 0.59
C TYR A 49 19.05 13.52 2.02
N PRO A 50 18.79 14.81 2.23
CA PRO A 50 18.99 15.44 3.54
C PRO A 50 18.06 14.91 4.64
N GLN A 51 17.09 14.04 4.34
CA GLN A 51 16.14 13.50 5.30
C GLN A 51 15.76 12.05 4.97
N GLN A 52 16.45 11.08 5.59
CA GLN A 52 16.10 9.64 5.58
C GLN A 52 14.93 9.33 6.53
N ARG A 53 13.98 10.26 6.65
CA ARG A 53 12.79 10.14 7.50
C ARG A 53 11.55 9.96 6.65
N TRP A 54 10.64 9.11 7.10
CA TRP A 54 9.31 8.97 6.52
C TRP A 54 8.51 10.28 6.52
N PRO A 55 7.55 10.45 5.60
CA PRO A 55 6.48 11.43 5.79
C PRO A 55 5.84 11.25 7.17
N ALA A 56 5.59 12.34 7.88
CA ALA A 56 5.16 12.29 9.29
C ALA A 56 3.82 11.53 9.49
N ASP A 57 2.93 11.61 8.51
CA ASP A 57 1.69 10.84 8.47
C ASP A 57 1.95 9.34 8.20
N PHE A 58 2.89 9.01 7.33
CA PHE A 58 3.31 7.63 7.09
C PHE A 58 3.99 7.00 8.31
N GLU A 59 4.85 7.74 9.01
CA GLU A 59 5.53 7.29 10.22
C GLU A 59 4.54 6.82 11.31
N LYS A 60 3.39 7.52 11.45
CA LYS A 60 2.33 7.11 12.37
C LYS A 60 1.71 5.76 11.98
N ILE A 61 1.55 5.50 10.68
CA ILE A 61 1.04 4.23 10.15
C ILE A 61 2.04 3.11 10.41
N LEU A 62 3.34 3.36 10.23
CA LEU A 62 4.38 2.35 10.48
C LEU A 62 4.50 1.97 11.97
N ASN A 63 4.26 2.92 12.87
CA ASN A 63 4.25 2.66 14.31
C ASN A 63 3.03 1.84 14.74
N ASN A 64 1.92 1.89 13.99
CA ASN A 64 0.72 1.11 14.23
C ASN A 64 0.20 0.49 12.91
N PRO A 65 0.86 -0.56 12.38
CA PRO A 65 0.52 -1.15 11.09
C PRO A 65 -0.93 -1.63 11.05
N PRO A 66 -1.73 -1.24 10.04
CA PRO A 66 -3.09 -1.76 9.90
C PRO A 66 -3.10 -3.21 9.43
N PRO A 67 -4.18 -3.96 9.69
CA PRO A 67 -4.27 -5.39 9.39
C PRO A 67 -4.38 -5.72 7.89
N ASP A 68 -4.66 -4.75 7.03
CA ASP A 68 -4.81 -4.92 5.57
C ASP A 68 -3.53 -4.59 4.79
N MET A 69 -2.38 -4.53 5.47
CA MET A 69 -1.09 -4.27 4.82
C MET A 69 -0.72 -5.43 3.88
N LEU A 70 -0.34 -5.08 2.66
CA LEU A 70 -0.03 -6.03 1.60
C LEU A 70 1.47 -6.01 1.28
N LEU A 71 2.05 -7.19 1.12
CA LEU A 71 3.39 -7.37 0.58
C LEU A 71 3.30 -7.97 -0.82
N TYR A 72 3.92 -7.29 -1.78
CA TYR A 72 3.94 -7.66 -3.19
C TYR A 72 5.32 -8.18 -3.61
N SER A 73 5.32 -9.20 -4.45
CA SER A 73 6.45 -9.63 -5.26
C SER A 73 6.31 -9.05 -6.66
N LEU A 74 7.36 -8.40 -7.16
CA LEU A 74 7.34 -7.70 -8.46
C LEU A 74 8.32 -8.32 -9.45
N GLU A 75 7.92 -8.32 -10.73
CA GLU A 75 8.81 -8.54 -11.86
C GLU A 75 9.75 -7.31 -11.97
N PRO A 76 11.07 -7.50 -11.99
CA PRO A 76 12.05 -6.39 -11.96
C PRO A 76 12.14 -5.59 -13.26
N LEU A 77 11.50 -6.05 -14.34
CA LEU A 77 11.48 -5.36 -15.62
C LEU A 77 10.16 -4.60 -15.75
N GLU A 78 10.25 -3.30 -16.01
CA GLU A 78 9.08 -2.51 -16.40
C GLU A 78 8.51 -3.07 -17.70
N GLY A 79 7.18 -3.14 -17.76
CA GLY A 79 6.46 -3.58 -18.94
C GLY A 79 5.14 -2.84 -19.06
N ASN A 80 4.54 -2.87 -20.25
CA ASN A 80 3.21 -2.31 -20.46
C ASN A 80 2.17 -3.31 -19.97
N HIS A 81 1.98 -3.37 -18.66
CA HIS A 81 0.98 -4.22 -18.03
C HIS A 81 -0.32 -3.44 -17.85
N PRO A 82 -1.50 -4.08 -18.03
CA PRO A 82 -2.76 -3.49 -17.62
C PRO A 82 -2.64 -2.96 -16.19
N LYS A 83 -3.22 -1.79 -15.90
CA LYS A 83 -3.15 -1.17 -14.56
C LYS A 83 -3.66 -2.10 -13.44
N GLU A 84 -4.56 -3.00 -13.79
CA GLU A 84 -5.17 -3.97 -12.89
C GLU A 84 -4.21 -5.11 -12.51
N GLU A 85 -3.16 -5.35 -13.31
CA GLU A 85 -2.19 -6.44 -13.14
C GLU A 85 -0.82 -5.97 -12.62
N GLY A 86 -0.61 -4.65 -12.59
CA GLY A 86 0.67 -4.03 -12.27
C GLY A 86 0.62 -3.10 -11.06
N LEU A 87 1.81 -2.78 -10.54
CA LEU A 87 2.03 -1.74 -9.54
C LEU A 87 3.10 -0.80 -10.06
N HIS A 88 2.75 0.45 -10.36
CA HIS A 88 3.68 1.47 -10.90
C HIS A 88 4.47 1.01 -12.15
N GLY A 89 3.82 0.26 -13.06
CA GLY A 89 4.44 -0.24 -14.30
C GLY A 89 5.19 -1.58 -14.15
N PHE A 90 5.22 -2.15 -12.96
CA PHE A 90 5.82 -3.47 -12.70
C PHE A 90 4.75 -4.54 -12.57
N LYS A 91 4.93 -5.69 -13.25
CA LYS A 91 4.03 -6.84 -13.11
C LYS A 91 4.06 -7.37 -11.68
N VAL A 92 2.89 -7.64 -11.12
CA VAL A 92 2.76 -8.32 -9.83
C VAL A 92 2.87 -9.83 -10.04
N LEU A 93 3.88 -10.45 -9.44
CA LEU A 93 4.07 -11.91 -9.48
C LEU A 93 3.30 -12.64 -8.38
N GLY A 94 2.99 -11.93 -7.29
CA GLY A 94 2.24 -12.44 -6.17
C GLY A 94 2.04 -11.34 -5.12
N LYS A 95 1.04 -11.51 -4.29
CA LYS A 95 0.76 -10.61 -3.15
C LYS A 95 0.20 -11.41 -2.00
N MET A 96 0.41 -10.94 -0.78
CA MET A 96 -0.23 -11.49 0.40
C MET A 96 -0.65 -10.37 1.35
N THR A 97 -1.78 -10.57 2.03
CA THR A 97 -2.13 -9.82 3.24
C THR A 97 -1.30 -10.37 4.39
N MET A 98 -0.69 -9.48 5.16
CA MET A 98 0.18 -9.87 6.27
C MET A 98 -0.59 -9.87 7.59
N TYR A 99 -0.29 -10.84 8.44
CA TYR A 99 -0.66 -10.78 9.86
C TYR A 99 0.14 -9.68 10.58
N PRO A 100 -0.31 -9.18 11.74
CA PRO A 100 0.34 -8.06 12.43
C PRO A 100 1.84 -8.25 12.67
N GLU A 101 2.27 -9.45 13.05
CA GLU A 101 3.69 -9.77 13.27
C GLU A 101 4.51 -9.79 11.97
N GLN A 102 3.90 -10.24 10.87
CA GLN A 102 4.53 -10.20 9.54
C GLN A 102 4.62 -8.77 9.02
N ALA A 103 3.57 -7.97 9.23
CA ALA A 103 3.55 -6.55 8.87
C ALA A 103 4.64 -5.79 9.63
N ARG A 104 4.79 -6.05 10.94
CA ARG A 104 5.86 -5.44 11.74
C ARG A 104 7.24 -5.83 11.22
N ALA A 105 7.49 -7.12 10.98
CA ALA A 105 8.76 -7.58 10.43
C ALA A 105 9.06 -7.02 9.03
N ALA A 106 8.04 -6.80 8.20
CA ALA A 106 8.20 -6.14 6.91
C ALA A 106 8.57 -4.67 7.08
N VAL A 107 7.87 -3.92 7.94
CA VAL A 107 8.17 -2.52 8.24
C VAL A 107 9.60 -2.36 8.76
N ASP A 108 10.00 -3.19 9.73
CA ASP A 108 11.35 -3.18 10.29
C ASP A 108 12.40 -3.46 9.20
N ALA A 109 12.15 -4.41 8.29
CA ALA A 109 13.07 -4.66 7.18
C ALA A 109 13.23 -3.48 6.20
N PHE A 110 12.18 -2.69 5.96
CA PHE A 110 12.26 -1.48 5.14
C PHE A 110 13.01 -0.35 5.87
N GLN A 111 12.76 -0.20 7.18
CA GLN A 111 13.44 0.78 8.02
C GLN A 111 14.94 0.46 8.15
N ASP A 112 15.28 -0.79 8.49
CA ASP A 112 16.66 -1.26 8.57
C ASP A 112 17.41 -1.03 7.25
N ALA A 113 16.73 -1.22 6.12
CA ALA A 113 17.34 -0.99 4.82
C ALA A 113 17.71 0.48 4.61
N ILE A 114 16.87 1.42 5.07
CA ILE A 114 17.15 2.86 5.02
C ILE A 114 18.30 3.22 5.96
N ASP A 115 18.25 2.74 7.20
CA ASP A 115 19.22 3.09 8.24
C ASP A 115 20.63 2.57 7.94
N ASN A 116 20.73 1.44 7.23
CA ASN A 116 22.01 0.84 6.85
C ASN A 116 22.58 1.35 5.51
N TRP A 117 21.97 2.39 4.91
CA TRP A 117 22.41 2.89 3.61
C TRP A 117 23.86 3.39 3.62
N ASP A 118 24.69 2.80 2.75
CA ASP A 118 26.13 3.06 2.66
C ASP A 118 26.48 4.18 1.66
N SER A 119 25.49 5.03 1.32
CA SER A 119 25.63 6.12 0.35
C SER A 119 25.92 5.69 -1.10
N LYS A 120 25.81 4.40 -1.43
CA LYS A 120 25.92 3.90 -2.80
C LYS A 120 24.55 3.80 -3.46
N MET A 121 24.52 4.02 -4.78
CA MET A 121 23.29 3.96 -5.56
C MET A 121 23.60 3.63 -7.02
N ALA A 122 22.84 2.70 -7.60
CA ALA A 122 22.91 2.44 -9.04
C ALA A 122 21.95 3.38 -9.79
N LYS A 123 22.18 3.58 -11.09
CA LYS A 123 21.29 4.38 -11.96
C LYS A 123 20.02 3.64 -12.38
N CYS A 124 19.89 2.36 -12.06
CA CYS A 124 18.74 1.54 -12.43
C CYS A 124 17.66 1.57 -11.35
N PHE A 125 16.44 1.17 -11.73
CA PHE A 125 15.37 0.88 -10.77
C PHE A 125 14.62 -0.38 -11.21
N LYS A 126 14.86 -1.48 -10.50
CA LYS A 126 14.33 -2.82 -10.80
C LYS A 126 13.76 -3.45 -9.53
N PRO A 127 12.69 -2.85 -8.96
CA PRO A 127 12.12 -3.27 -7.68
C PRO A 127 11.63 -4.70 -7.76
N ARG A 128 11.77 -5.43 -6.64
CA ARG A 128 11.32 -6.82 -6.53
C ARG A 128 10.32 -7.03 -5.41
N GLN A 129 10.24 -6.08 -4.49
CA GLN A 129 9.31 -6.09 -3.38
C GLN A 129 8.59 -4.76 -3.33
N ALA A 130 7.32 -4.79 -2.97
CA ALA A 130 6.60 -3.59 -2.58
C ALA A 130 5.73 -3.78 -1.35
N LEU A 131 5.71 -2.78 -0.48
CA LEU A 131 4.81 -2.69 0.66
C LEU A 131 3.68 -1.73 0.31
N VAL A 132 2.44 -2.17 0.46
CA VAL A 132 1.27 -1.34 0.19
C VAL A 132 0.42 -1.26 1.45
N VAL A 133 0.04 -0.04 1.83
CA VAL A 133 -0.81 0.19 2.99
C VAL A 133 -1.86 1.25 2.68
N ASN A 134 -3.10 1.03 3.12
CA ASN A 134 -4.17 2.01 3.06
C ASN A 134 -4.46 2.47 4.49
N SER A 135 -4.39 3.77 4.76
CA SER A 135 -4.76 4.31 6.07
C SER A 135 -5.08 5.79 5.99
N GLY A 136 -6.12 6.21 6.72
CA GLY A 136 -6.53 7.61 6.78
C GLY A 136 -6.84 8.24 5.42
N GLY A 137 -7.43 7.47 4.50
CA GLY A 137 -7.75 7.92 3.13
C GLY A 137 -6.54 8.01 2.19
N ASN A 138 -5.33 7.70 2.66
CA ASN A 138 -4.13 7.63 1.84
C ASN A 138 -3.75 6.19 1.52
N ARG A 139 -3.25 5.99 0.30
CA ARG A 139 -2.61 4.76 -0.13
C ARG A 139 -1.11 5.02 -0.28
N TYR A 140 -0.31 4.31 0.49
CA TYR A 140 1.14 4.36 0.43
C TYR A 140 1.68 3.11 -0.24
N GLU A 141 2.59 3.30 -1.19
CA GLU A 141 3.22 2.21 -1.93
C GLU A 141 4.74 2.41 -1.90
N LEU A 142 5.44 1.48 -1.26
CA LEU A 142 6.89 1.49 -1.12
C LEU A 142 7.48 0.47 -2.09
N LEU A 143 8.23 0.90 -3.11
CA LEU A 143 8.87 0.01 -4.07
C LEU A 143 10.36 -0.09 -3.77
N LEU A 144 10.83 -1.29 -3.44
CA LEU A 144 12.18 -1.54 -2.95
C LEU A 144 13.04 -2.28 -3.99
N CYS A 145 14.21 -1.71 -4.31
CA CYS A 145 15.24 -2.34 -5.12
C CYS A 145 16.57 -2.40 -4.35
N TYR A 146 16.84 -3.55 -3.71
CA TYR A 146 18.12 -3.78 -3.03
C TYR A 146 19.33 -3.68 -3.96
N SER A 147 19.26 -4.22 -5.18
CA SER A 147 20.38 -4.14 -6.14
C SER A 147 20.63 -2.72 -6.66
N CYS A 148 19.63 -1.84 -6.56
CA CYS A 148 19.75 -0.45 -6.97
C CYS A 148 20.17 0.46 -5.82
N HIS A 149 20.03 -0.03 -4.57
CA HIS A 149 20.11 0.75 -3.35
C HIS A 149 19.10 1.92 -3.32
N VAL A 150 17.89 1.69 -3.87
CA VAL A 150 16.82 2.70 -3.92
C VAL A 150 15.51 2.13 -3.41
N LEU A 151 14.83 2.92 -2.57
CA LEU A 151 13.43 2.76 -2.22
C LEU A 151 12.64 3.98 -2.71
N LYS A 152 11.53 3.75 -3.42
CA LYS A 152 10.59 4.81 -3.82
C LYS A 152 9.34 4.74 -2.96
N CYS A 153 8.91 5.87 -2.43
CA CYS A 153 7.68 6.00 -1.65
C CYS A 153 6.68 6.84 -2.42
N TYR A 154 5.54 6.24 -2.72
CA TYR A 154 4.41 6.87 -3.37
C TYR A 154 3.29 7.09 -2.38
N ARG A 155 2.55 8.19 -2.55
CA ARG A 155 1.31 8.48 -1.84
C ARG A 155 0.25 8.80 -2.88
N ASN A 156 -0.83 8.02 -2.90
CA ASN A 156 -1.95 8.15 -3.83
C ASN A 156 -1.48 8.18 -5.30
N GLY A 157 -0.51 7.33 -5.64
CA GLY A 157 0.07 7.24 -6.98
C GLY A 157 1.18 8.25 -7.30
N GLU A 158 1.39 9.27 -6.46
CA GLU A 158 2.44 10.28 -6.68
C GLU A 158 3.71 9.95 -5.89
N LEU A 159 4.87 10.07 -6.54
CA LEU A 159 6.17 9.89 -5.86
C LEU A 159 6.40 11.03 -4.88
N VAL A 160 6.40 10.72 -3.58
CA VAL A 160 6.63 11.72 -2.52
C VAL A 160 8.06 11.73 -2.01
N ARG A 161 8.77 10.59 -2.10
CA ARG A 161 10.15 10.49 -1.61
C ARG A 161 10.93 9.35 -2.25
N ASN A 162 12.24 9.53 -2.35
CA ASN A 162 13.20 8.46 -2.60
C ASN A 162 14.12 8.33 -1.38
N TYR A 163 14.50 7.11 -1.06
CA TYR A 163 15.49 6.80 -0.02
C TYR A 163 16.62 5.99 -0.64
N GLY A 164 17.83 6.27 -0.18
CA GLY A 164 18.91 5.32 -0.31
C GLY A 164 18.70 4.16 0.65
N VAL A 165 18.96 2.93 0.20
CA VAL A 165 18.80 1.72 1.02
C VAL A 165 19.96 0.75 0.83
N ASN A 166 20.23 -0.07 1.85
CA ASN A 166 21.17 -1.17 1.78
C ASN A 166 20.71 -2.30 2.70
N GLY A 167 20.75 -3.54 2.23
CA GLY A 167 20.24 -4.67 2.99
C GLY A 167 19.98 -5.90 2.13
N SER A 168 19.13 -6.79 2.62
CA SER A 168 18.85 -8.08 1.99
C SER A 168 17.35 -8.34 1.83
N PRO A 169 16.90 -8.95 0.71
CA PRO A 169 15.50 -9.32 0.53
C PRO A 169 15.06 -10.53 1.38
N ALA A 170 15.95 -11.13 2.19
CA ALA A 170 15.71 -12.40 2.87
C ALA A 170 14.43 -12.39 3.74
N VAL A 171 14.23 -11.37 4.57
CA VAL A 171 13.05 -11.25 5.44
C VAL A 171 11.77 -11.20 4.62
N LEU A 172 11.71 -10.30 3.64
CA LEU A 172 10.53 -10.11 2.79
C LEU A 172 10.21 -11.36 1.95
N LYS A 173 11.25 -12.03 1.42
CA LYS A 173 11.10 -13.31 0.70
C LYS A 173 10.55 -14.41 1.62
N ASN A 174 11.01 -14.47 2.87
CA ASN A 174 10.53 -15.46 3.84
C ASN A 174 9.08 -15.22 4.26
N ILE A 175 8.64 -13.96 4.33
CA ILE A 175 7.23 -13.62 4.55
C ILE A 175 6.38 -14.12 3.37
N LEU A 176 6.73 -13.71 2.13
CA LEU A 176 6.02 -14.13 0.91
C LEU A 176 5.96 -15.65 0.73
N ARG A 177 7.05 -16.36 1.00
CA ARG A 177 7.11 -17.83 0.88
C ARG A 177 6.15 -18.52 1.85
N ARG A 178 6.06 -18.04 3.10
CA ARG A 178 5.17 -18.63 4.12
C ARG A 178 3.70 -18.39 3.79
N GLY A 179 3.34 -17.18 3.38
CA GLY A 179 1.97 -16.87 2.96
C GLY A 179 1.48 -17.76 1.80
N ASN A 180 2.34 -18.03 0.82
CA ASN A 180 1.99 -18.94 -0.29
C ASN A 180 1.80 -20.39 0.15
N GLN A 181 2.53 -20.86 1.18
CA GLN A 181 2.35 -22.21 1.71
C GLN A 181 1.03 -22.35 2.46
N GLU A 182 0.67 -21.35 3.28
CA GLU A 182 -0.60 -21.33 4.02
C GLU A 182 -1.80 -21.33 3.06
N LEU A 183 -1.78 -20.47 2.03
CA LEU A 183 -2.81 -20.42 0.98
C LEU A 183 -2.98 -21.76 0.24
N SER A 184 -1.89 -22.51 0.05
CA SER A 184 -1.93 -23.82 -0.63
C SER A 184 -2.49 -24.94 0.25
N THR A 185 -2.49 -24.79 1.58
CA THR A 185 -2.98 -25.81 2.51
C THR A 185 -4.45 -25.64 2.88
N THR A 186 -4.98 -24.42 2.77
CA THR A 186 -6.43 -24.13 2.80
C THR A 186 -7.05 -24.39 1.43
N ASP A 187 -7.05 -25.65 0.99
CA ASP A 187 -7.88 -26.09 -0.13
C ASP A 187 -9.27 -26.48 0.42
N PRO A 188 -10.36 -25.74 0.10
CA PRO A 188 -11.71 -26.07 0.55
C PRO A 188 -12.20 -27.43 0.06
N SER A 189 -11.54 -28.04 -0.94
CA SER A 189 -11.93 -29.34 -1.50
C SER A 189 -11.49 -30.55 -0.66
N LYS A 190 -10.74 -30.34 0.42
CA LYS A 190 -10.35 -31.40 1.39
C LYS A 190 -11.12 -31.34 2.72
N GLY A 191 -12.33 -30.79 2.70
CA GLY A 191 -13.25 -30.80 3.83
C GLY A 191 -14.45 -31.71 3.56
N THR A 192 -14.43 -32.88 4.20
CA THR A 192 -15.48 -33.93 4.36
C THR A 192 -15.95 -34.69 3.12
#